data_AF-A0A534LBK1-F1
#
_entry.id   AF-A0A534LBK1-F1
#
_cell.length_a   1.000
_cell.length_b   1.000
_cell.length_c   1.000
_cell.angle_alpha   90.00
_cell.angle_beta   90.00
_cell.angle_gamma   90.00
#
_symmetry.space_group_name_H-M   'P 1'
#
loop_
_entity.id
_entity.type
_entity.pdbx_description
1 polymer ?
#
loop_
_entity_poly.entity_id
_entity_poly.type
_entity_poly.pdbx_seq_one_letter_code
_entity_poly.pdbx_strand_id
1 'polypeptide(L)'
;MAEPEAGVSGRSDSDGEATGGLPDLRAALNAIPGCLGTEAARTESGKEVIFAWFEDKQAVLRWYHSQIHQRTMRGAFPDFEPRGPLKDVPEDVGPILVIASLTLTERAPAEGVSLPISQIAIELYRPLAGGLSFGGRFSPDRLVVPGLRDYTSQVLG
;
A
#
# COMPACT_ATOMS: atom_id res chain seq x y z
N MET A 1 -54.59 16.71 15.70
CA MET A 1 -53.48 16.80 14.73
C MET A 1 -52.22 17.06 15.53
N ALA A 2 -51.49 15.99 15.83
CA ALA A 2 -50.18 16.01 16.47
C ALA A 2 -49.51 14.70 16.02
N GLU A 3 -48.46 14.83 15.23
CA GLU A 3 -47.67 13.72 14.66
C GLU A 3 -46.72 13.17 15.74
N PRO A 4 -46.45 11.86 15.80
CA PRO A 4 -45.31 11.35 16.54
C PRO A 4 -44.06 11.38 15.64
N GLU A 5 -43.06 12.16 16.04
CA GLU A 5 -41.75 12.15 15.38
C GLU A 5 -41.06 10.79 15.58
N ALA A 6 -40.67 10.21 14.45
CA ALA A 6 -39.99 8.94 14.36
C ALA A 6 -38.61 9.01 15.03
N GLY A 7 -38.35 8.03 15.90
CA GLY A 7 -37.06 7.83 16.54
C GLY A 7 -35.93 7.77 15.52
N VAL A 8 -34.89 8.55 15.79
CA VAL A 8 -33.61 8.53 15.08
C VAL A 8 -33.04 7.12 15.15
N SER A 9 -33.20 6.39 14.04
CA SER A 9 -32.46 5.18 13.74
C SER A 9 -30.98 5.53 13.75
N GLY A 10 -30.28 5.05 14.77
CA GLY A 10 -28.83 5.10 14.83
C GLY A 10 -28.28 4.43 13.58
N ARG A 11 -27.78 5.25 12.65
CA ARG A 11 -26.83 4.79 11.65
C ARG A 11 -25.60 4.38 12.45
N SER A 12 -25.49 3.09 12.72
CA SER A 12 -24.21 2.47 12.96
C SER A 12 -23.40 2.75 11.71
N ASP A 13 -22.61 3.81 11.74
CA ASP A 13 -21.46 3.92 10.86
C ASP A 13 -20.67 2.65 11.13
N SER A 14 -20.76 1.74 10.17
CA SER A 14 -19.95 0.55 10.11
C SER A 14 -18.51 1.04 10.00
N ASP A 15 -17.89 1.26 11.15
CA ASP A 15 -16.48 1.00 11.33
C ASP A 15 -16.27 -0.42 10.83
N GLY A 16 -15.91 -0.53 9.55
CA GLY A 16 -15.63 -1.79 8.91
C GLY A 16 -14.62 -2.51 9.77
N GLU A 17 -15.09 -3.56 10.45
CA GLU A 17 -14.28 -4.56 11.10
C GLU A 17 -13.16 -4.93 10.14
N ALA A 18 -11.94 -4.50 10.43
CA ALA A 18 -10.78 -4.83 9.63
C ALA A 18 -10.46 -6.32 9.84
N THR A 19 -11.28 -7.19 9.26
CA THR A 19 -11.07 -8.64 9.11
C THR A 19 -10.09 -8.93 7.95
N GLY A 20 -9.26 -7.93 7.61
CA GLY A 20 -8.77 -7.76 6.25
C GLY A 20 -7.50 -8.52 5.89
N GLY A 21 -7.61 -9.36 4.86
CA GLY A 21 -6.50 -10.10 4.27
C GLY A 21 -5.60 -9.25 3.38
N LEU A 22 -4.70 -9.89 2.62
CA LEU A 22 -3.84 -9.21 1.64
C LEU A 22 -4.62 -8.33 0.62
N PRO A 23 -5.79 -8.76 0.10
CA PRO A 23 -6.61 -7.92 -0.78
C PRO A 23 -7.07 -6.60 -0.13
N ASP A 24 -7.44 -6.63 1.14
CA ASP A 24 -7.93 -5.44 1.86
C ASP A 24 -6.79 -4.46 2.12
N LEU A 25 -5.59 -4.95 2.44
CA LEU A 25 -4.39 -4.11 2.53
C LEU A 25 -4.09 -3.40 1.19
N ARG A 26 -4.24 -4.11 0.06
CA ARG A 26 -4.08 -3.51 -1.28
C ARG A 26 -5.16 -2.49 -1.58
N ALA A 27 -6.41 -2.77 -1.23
CA ALA A 27 -7.52 -1.83 -1.40
C ALA A 27 -7.26 -0.55 -0.60
N ALA A 28 -6.84 -0.68 0.66
CA ALA A 28 -6.46 0.44 1.52
C ALA A 28 -5.30 1.26 0.94
N LEU A 29 -4.26 0.59 0.40
CA LEU A 29 -3.14 1.23 -0.28
C LEU A 29 -3.61 2.03 -1.51
N ASN A 30 -4.43 1.43 -2.37
CA ASN A 30 -4.95 2.08 -3.57
C ASN A 30 -5.83 3.31 -3.26
N ALA A 31 -6.45 3.36 -2.08
CA ALA A 31 -7.27 4.49 -1.64
C ALA A 31 -6.44 5.70 -1.16
N ILE A 32 -5.13 5.55 -0.94
CA ILE A 32 -4.28 6.65 -0.50
C ILE A 32 -4.11 7.67 -1.65
N PRO A 33 -4.39 8.97 -1.43
CA PRO A 33 -4.10 10.00 -2.42
C PRO A 33 -2.63 9.97 -2.83
N GLY A 34 -2.36 9.87 -4.13
CA GLY A 34 -1.01 9.73 -4.69
C GLY A 34 -0.48 8.30 -4.79
N CYS A 35 -1.25 7.29 -4.37
CA CYS A 35 -0.99 5.91 -4.76
C CYS A 35 -1.34 5.71 -6.23
N LEU A 36 -0.35 5.29 -7.01
CA LEU A 36 -0.39 5.04 -8.46
C LEU A 36 -0.80 3.61 -8.82
N GLY A 37 -0.91 2.71 -7.84
CA GLY A 37 -1.45 1.37 -8.03
C GLY A 37 -0.68 0.33 -7.26
N THR A 38 -1.26 -0.87 -7.12
CA THR A 38 -0.64 -1.98 -6.41
C THR A 38 -0.64 -3.28 -7.20
N GLU A 39 0.47 -3.99 -7.13
CA GLU A 39 0.59 -5.39 -7.53
C GLU A 39 0.82 -6.28 -6.32
N ALA A 40 0.52 -7.57 -6.44
CA ALA A 40 0.89 -8.55 -5.44
C ALA A 40 1.39 -9.84 -6.06
N ALA A 41 2.33 -10.47 -5.39
CA ALA A 41 2.90 -11.74 -5.79
C ALA A 41 3.26 -12.57 -4.56
N ARG A 42 3.41 -13.87 -4.76
CA ARG A 42 4.04 -14.76 -3.78
C ARG A 42 5.43 -15.11 -4.27
N THR A 43 6.45 -14.88 -3.45
CA THR A 43 7.84 -15.25 -3.78
C THR A 43 8.00 -16.77 -3.74
N GLU A 44 9.03 -17.28 -4.42
CA GLU A 44 9.44 -18.68 -4.32
C GLU A 44 9.74 -19.10 -2.87
N SER A 45 10.27 -18.17 -2.06
CA SER A 45 10.49 -18.38 -0.61
C SER A 45 9.23 -18.35 0.25
N GLY A 46 8.04 -18.27 -0.38
CA GLY A 46 6.74 -18.34 0.29
C GLY A 46 6.21 -17.03 0.86
N LYS A 47 6.90 -15.90 0.71
CA LYS A 47 6.46 -14.57 1.18
C LYS A 47 5.36 -14.02 0.29
N GLU A 48 4.32 -13.46 0.90
CA GLU A 48 3.38 -12.56 0.22
C GLU A 48 4.04 -11.19 0.05
N VAL A 49 3.94 -10.60 -1.13
CA VAL A 49 4.58 -9.31 -1.44
C VAL A 49 3.57 -8.39 -2.08
N ILE A 50 3.51 -7.16 -1.57
CA ILE A 50 2.75 -6.06 -2.17
C ILE A 50 3.74 -5.05 -2.72
N PHE A 51 3.56 -4.70 -4.00
CA PHE A 51 4.28 -3.63 -4.67
C PHE A 51 3.33 -2.45 -4.79
N ALA A 52 3.63 -1.33 -4.15
CA ALA A 52 2.80 -0.13 -4.16
C ALA A 52 3.57 1.04 -4.77
N TRP A 53 3.04 1.58 -5.85
CA TRP A 53 3.62 2.72 -6.53
C TRP A 53 3.03 4.01 -6.00
N PHE A 54 3.87 5.00 -5.71
CA PHE A 54 3.48 6.32 -5.22
C PHE A 54 4.07 7.41 -6.10
N GLU A 55 3.35 8.50 -6.26
CA GLU A 55 3.76 9.64 -7.10
C GLU A 55 4.98 10.39 -6.53
N ASP A 56 5.11 10.44 -5.20
CA ASP A 56 6.17 11.16 -4.49
C ASP A 56 6.34 10.67 -3.04
N LYS A 57 7.31 11.27 -2.34
CA LYS A 57 7.57 11.05 -0.91
C LYS A 57 6.36 11.38 -0.03
N GLN A 58 5.59 12.42 -0.37
CA GLN A 58 4.45 12.87 0.42
C GLN A 58 3.31 11.86 0.39
N ALA A 59 3.10 11.18 -0.74
CA ALA A 59 2.14 10.09 -0.87
C ALA A 59 2.52 8.88 -0.01
N VAL A 60 3.82 8.55 0.07
CA VAL A 60 4.31 7.51 0.99
C VAL A 60 4.09 7.92 2.44
N LEU A 61 4.36 9.18 2.81
CA LEU A 61 4.08 9.68 4.17
C LEU A 61 2.60 9.65 4.51
N ARG A 62 1.71 10.01 3.57
CA ARG A 62 0.24 9.89 3.74
C ARG A 62 -0.17 8.45 4.02
N TRP A 63 0.37 7.49 3.28
CA TRP A 63 0.15 6.07 3.54
C TRP A 63 0.70 5.65 4.91
N TYR A 64 1.96 5.98 5.20
CA TYR A 64 2.63 5.59 6.42
C TYR A 64 1.90 6.12 7.66
N HIS A 65 1.36 7.34 7.61
CA HIS A 65 0.57 7.92 8.69
C HIS A 65 -0.92 7.59 8.66
N SER A 66 -1.39 6.84 7.66
CA SER A 66 -2.81 6.45 7.57
C SER A 66 -3.23 5.60 8.76
N GLN A 67 -4.50 5.74 9.18
CA GLN A 67 -5.03 4.97 10.29
C GLN A 67 -4.93 3.46 10.04
N ILE A 68 -5.17 3.01 8.81
CA ILE A 68 -5.11 1.59 8.46
C ILE A 68 -3.69 1.06 8.66
N HIS A 69 -2.67 1.72 8.09
CA HIS A 69 -1.28 1.27 8.27
C HIS A 69 -0.88 1.26 9.75
N GLN A 70 -1.18 2.34 10.47
CA GLN A 70 -0.82 2.47 11.89
C GLN A 70 -1.54 1.43 12.77
N ARG A 71 -2.81 1.13 12.50
CA ARG A 71 -3.55 0.07 13.22
C ARG A 71 -2.98 -1.30 12.90
N THR A 72 -2.70 -1.62 11.63
CA THR A 72 -2.09 -2.89 11.23
C THR A 72 -0.74 -3.09 11.90
N MET A 73 0.13 -2.07 11.90
CA MET A 73 1.46 -2.18 12.51
C MET A 73 1.40 -2.33 14.02
N ARG A 74 0.55 -1.57 14.73
CA ARG A 74 0.39 -1.73 16.19
C ARG A 74 -0.28 -3.04 16.58
N GLY A 75 -1.22 -3.54 15.76
CA GLY A 75 -1.87 -4.83 15.98
C GLY A 75 -0.90 -6.00 15.82
N ALA A 76 -0.03 -5.95 14.81
CA ALA A 76 1.00 -6.97 14.59
C ALA A 76 2.21 -6.83 15.54
N PHE A 77 2.55 -5.60 15.94
CA PHE A 77 3.74 -5.28 16.74
C PHE A 77 3.36 -4.25 17.83
N PRO A 78 2.95 -4.70 19.03
CA PRO A 78 2.45 -3.81 20.09
C PRO A 78 3.42 -2.70 20.51
N ASP A 79 4.73 -2.97 20.46
CA ASP A 79 5.79 -2.02 20.82
C ASP A 79 6.23 -1.11 19.65
N PHE A 80 5.52 -1.16 18.52
CA PHE A 80 5.87 -0.36 17.35
C PHE A 80 5.62 1.13 17.58
N GLU A 81 6.72 1.88 17.66
CA GLU A 81 6.73 3.34 17.65
C GLU A 81 7.26 3.87 16.31
N PRO A 82 6.45 4.60 15.52
CA PRO A 82 6.93 5.22 14.30
C PRO A 82 7.96 6.31 14.61
N ARG A 83 9.19 6.18 14.09
CA ARG A 83 10.25 7.19 14.28
C ARG A 83 10.72 7.78 12.95
N GLY A 84 10.28 9.01 12.68
CA GLY A 84 10.78 9.86 11.58
C GLY A 84 10.90 9.15 10.23
N PRO A 85 9.80 8.60 9.67
CA PRO A 85 9.84 7.90 8.39
C PRO A 85 10.39 8.82 7.29
N LEU A 86 11.23 8.27 6.41
CA LEU A 86 11.72 8.93 5.21
C LEU A 86 12.57 10.21 5.44
N LYS A 87 13.11 10.42 6.65
CA LYS A 87 13.92 11.61 6.97
C LYS A 87 15.11 11.81 6.02
N ASP A 88 15.69 10.73 5.52
CA ASP A 88 16.87 10.72 4.64
C ASP A 88 16.50 10.66 3.14
N VAL A 89 15.21 10.68 2.81
CA VAL A 89 14.73 10.68 1.43
C VAL A 89 14.50 12.13 0.96
N PRO A 90 15.11 12.57 -0.15
CA PRO A 90 14.85 13.90 -0.72
C PRO A 90 13.37 14.11 -1.11
N GLU A 91 12.88 15.34 -1.06
CA GLU A 91 11.50 15.67 -1.46
C GLU A 91 11.27 15.50 -2.97
N ASP A 92 12.27 15.80 -3.78
CA ASP A 92 12.23 15.77 -5.25
C ASP A 92 12.68 14.43 -5.85
N VAL A 93 12.67 13.36 -5.04
CA VAL A 93 13.09 12.02 -5.47
C VAL A 93 12.22 11.44 -6.61
N GLY A 94 11.03 12.00 -6.82
CA GLY A 94 10.06 11.56 -7.81
C GLY A 94 9.27 10.33 -7.37
N PRO A 95 8.78 9.50 -8.30
CA PRO A 95 7.94 8.34 -7.97
C PRO A 95 8.72 7.29 -7.18
N ILE A 96 8.03 6.66 -6.23
CA ILE A 96 8.59 5.66 -5.31
C ILE A 96 7.82 4.35 -5.46
N LEU A 97 8.55 3.25 -5.50
CA LEU A 97 8.02 1.91 -5.27
C LEU A 97 8.24 1.54 -3.80
N VAL A 98 7.16 1.29 -3.08
CA VAL A 98 7.22 0.62 -1.79
C VAL A 98 7.00 -0.87 -2.00
N ILE A 99 7.87 -1.70 -1.44
CA ILE A 99 7.71 -3.16 -1.41
C ILE A 99 7.46 -3.56 0.05
N ALA A 100 6.29 -4.14 0.32
CA ALA A 100 5.98 -4.76 1.59
C ALA A 100 6.02 -6.28 1.42
N SER A 101 6.95 -6.96 2.06
CA SER A 101 7.03 -8.43 2.08
C SER A 101 6.60 -8.97 3.43
N LEU A 102 5.78 -10.02 3.41
CA LEU A 102 5.11 -10.58 4.57
C LEU A 102 5.32 -12.10 4.59
N THR A 103 5.59 -12.65 5.78
CA THR A 103 5.40 -14.07 6.06
C THR A 103 4.27 -14.20 7.06
N LEU A 104 3.29 -15.03 6.72
CA LEU A 104 2.17 -15.34 7.60
C LEU A 104 2.51 -16.57 8.43
N THR A 105 2.12 -16.59 9.70
CA THR A 105 2.16 -17.79 10.54
C THR A 105 0.85 -18.55 10.42
N GLU A 106 0.92 -19.87 10.61
CA GLU A 106 -0.25 -20.75 10.67
C GLU A 106 -1.06 -20.58 11.96
N ARG A 107 -0.56 -19.82 12.94
CA ARG A 107 -1.33 -19.49 14.15
C ARG A 107 -2.49 -18.59 13.80
N ALA A 108 -3.66 -18.89 14.38
CA ALA A 108 -4.81 -18.00 14.31
C ALA A 108 -4.40 -16.60 14.80
N PRO A 109 -4.83 -15.52 14.11
CA PRO A 109 -4.64 -14.16 14.60
C PRO A 109 -5.20 -14.01 16.01
N ALA A 110 -4.55 -13.20 16.85
CA ALA A 110 -5.17 -12.77 18.10
C ALA A 110 -6.45 -11.97 17.80
N GLU A 111 -7.42 -11.98 18.71
CA GLU A 111 -8.66 -11.19 18.56
C GLU A 111 -8.32 -9.71 18.28
N GLY A 112 -8.90 -9.16 17.20
CA GLY A 112 -8.65 -7.79 16.75
C GLY A 112 -7.43 -7.58 15.84
N VAL A 113 -6.64 -8.62 15.55
CA VAL A 113 -5.53 -8.57 14.59
C VAL A 113 -5.96 -9.15 13.24
N SER A 114 -5.82 -8.38 12.16
CA SER A 114 -6.34 -8.76 10.84
C SER A 114 -5.51 -9.84 10.12
N LEU A 115 -4.20 -9.94 10.42
CA LEU A 115 -3.28 -10.86 9.75
C LEU A 115 -2.28 -11.47 10.74
N PRO A 116 -2.03 -12.79 10.69
CA PRO A 116 -1.07 -13.44 11.56
C PRO A 116 0.34 -13.28 10.98
N ILE A 117 0.94 -12.10 11.12
CA ILE A 117 2.25 -11.78 10.54
C ILE A 117 3.39 -12.28 11.44
N SER A 118 4.26 -13.15 10.92
CA SER A 118 5.50 -13.57 11.60
C SER A 118 6.75 -12.84 11.11
N GLN A 119 6.68 -12.25 9.92
CA GLN A 119 7.73 -11.43 9.34
C GLN A 119 7.12 -10.32 8.50
N ILE A 120 7.64 -9.11 8.62
CA ILE A 120 7.38 -8.01 7.68
C ILE A 120 8.69 -7.29 7.34
N ALA A 121 8.85 -6.87 6.09
CA ALA A 121 9.82 -5.87 5.70
C ALA A 121 9.16 -4.85 4.76
N ILE A 122 9.54 -3.58 4.90
CA ILE A 122 9.06 -2.48 4.06
C ILE A 122 10.29 -1.77 3.50
N GLU A 123 10.41 -1.75 2.18
CA GLU A 123 11.56 -1.21 1.46
C GLU A 123 11.11 -0.19 0.42
N LEU A 124 11.97 0.77 0.12
CA LEU A 124 11.72 1.82 -0.87
C LEU A 124 12.73 1.74 -2.01
N TYR A 125 12.19 1.71 -3.23
CA TYR A 125 12.94 1.75 -4.48
C TYR A 125 12.43 2.90 -5.33
N ARG A 126 13.22 3.30 -6.33
CA ARG A 126 12.79 4.27 -7.34
C ARG A 126 12.95 3.70 -8.74
N PRO A 127 12.10 4.08 -9.70
CA PRO A 127 12.33 3.77 -11.10
C PRO A 127 13.68 4.28 -11.60
N LEU A 128 14.27 3.54 -12.54
CA LEU A 128 15.48 3.98 -13.23
C LEU A 128 15.14 5.10 -14.23
N ALA A 129 15.59 6.32 -13.93
CA ALA A 129 15.51 7.43 -14.88
C ALA A 129 16.34 7.14 -16.14
N GLY A 130 15.83 7.53 -17.31
CA GLY A 130 16.47 7.21 -18.60
C GLY A 130 16.40 5.73 -18.99
N GLY A 131 15.62 4.93 -18.26
CA GLY A 131 15.45 3.51 -18.53
C GLY A 131 14.72 3.19 -19.84
N LEU A 132 14.41 1.92 -20.03
CA LEU A 132 13.69 1.42 -21.20
C LEU A 132 12.45 0.62 -20.81
N SER A 133 11.43 0.65 -21.65
CA SER A 133 10.32 -0.29 -21.65
C SER A 133 10.11 -0.89 -23.03
N PHE A 134 9.60 -2.11 -23.07
CA PHE A 134 9.27 -2.82 -24.30
C PHE A 134 8.12 -3.79 -24.05
N GLY A 135 7.03 -3.67 -24.80
CA GLY A 135 5.86 -4.54 -24.67
C GLY A 135 5.03 -4.34 -23.39
N GLY A 136 5.34 -3.32 -22.59
CA GLY A 136 4.68 -3.04 -21.32
C GLY A 136 5.66 -2.71 -20.20
N ARG A 137 5.13 -2.59 -18.98
CA ARG A 137 5.89 -2.23 -17.77
C ARG A 137 5.32 -2.96 -16.55
N PHE A 138 6.16 -3.11 -15.53
CA PHE A 138 5.70 -3.55 -14.20
C PHE A 138 5.02 -2.40 -13.43
N SER A 139 5.47 -1.16 -13.63
CA SER A 139 4.80 0.01 -13.08
C SER A 139 3.48 0.31 -13.81
N PRO A 140 2.44 0.81 -13.11
CA PRO A 140 1.20 1.26 -13.73
C PRO A 140 1.41 2.33 -14.80
N ASP A 141 0.49 2.40 -15.77
CA ASP A 141 0.65 3.30 -16.91
C ASP A 141 0.74 4.78 -16.56
N ARG A 142 -0.02 5.17 -15.52
CA ARG A 142 -0.03 6.54 -14.99
C ARG A 142 1.27 6.98 -14.31
N LEU A 143 2.21 6.07 -14.07
CA LEU A 143 3.50 6.41 -13.48
C LEU A 143 4.44 6.99 -14.54
N VAL A 144 4.83 8.25 -14.33
CA VAL A 144 5.77 8.98 -15.19
C VAL A 144 7.19 8.79 -14.69
N VAL A 145 8.04 8.17 -15.51
CA VAL A 145 9.47 8.01 -15.22
C VAL A 145 10.26 8.99 -16.09
N PRO A 146 11.06 9.89 -15.50
CA PRO A 146 11.86 10.84 -16.27
C PRO A 146 12.78 10.15 -17.28
N GLY A 147 12.64 10.54 -18.56
CA GLY A 147 13.48 10.04 -19.65
C GLY A 147 13.27 8.58 -20.05
N LEU A 148 12.23 7.90 -19.55
CA LEU A 148 11.91 6.54 -19.95
C LEU A 148 11.59 6.48 -21.45
N ARG A 149 12.21 5.52 -22.15
CA ARG A 149 12.01 5.31 -23.58
C ARG A 149 11.22 4.03 -23.82
N ASP A 150 10.11 4.16 -24.55
CA ASP A 150 9.32 3.01 -25.02
C ASP A 150 9.77 2.59 -26.41
N TYR A 151 10.23 1.34 -26.54
CA TYR A 151 10.71 0.74 -27.78
C TYR A 151 9.67 -0.16 -28.46
N THR A 152 8.45 -0.26 -27.92
CA THR A 152 7.43 -1.21 -28.42
C THR A 152 7.13 -1.00 -29.92
N SER A 153 7.00 0.24 -30.37
CA SER A 153 6.72 0.57 -31.78
C SER A 153 7.94 0.48 -32.70
N GLN A 154 9.17 0.45 -32.17
CA GLN A 154 10.40 0.45 -32.97
C GLN A 154 10.82 -0.95 -33.43
N VAL A 155 10.32 -2.00 -32.76
CA VAL A 155 10.69 -3.41 -33.04
C VAL A 155 9.57 -4.17 -33.73
N LEU A 156 8.31 -3.74 -33.56
CA LEU A 156 7.14 -4.35 -34.21
C LEU A 156 6.72 -3.62 -35.50
N GLY A 157 7.51 -2.64 -35.94
CA GLY A 157 7.32 -1.87 -37.18
C GLY A 157 8.16 -2.42 -38.34
#